data_AF-A0A0B2VAQ2-F1
#
_entry.id   AF-A0A0B2VAQ2-F1
#
_cell.length_a   1.000
_cell.length_b   1.000
_cell.length_c   1.000
_cell.angle_alpha   90.00
_cell.angle_beta   90.00
_cell.angle_gamma   90.00
#
_symmetry.space_group_name_H-M   'P 1'
#
loop_
_entity.id
_entity.type
_entity.pdbx_description
1 polymer ?
#
loop_
_entity_poly.entity_id
_entity_poly.type
_entity_poly.pdbx_seq_one_letter_code
_entity_poly.pdbx_strand_id
1 'polypeptide(L)'
;MAHRDCFESTFSEAQSSFWTLICVTTRDAEQRAAIEQEVEWLWRCGAIASERIIVVEDPCPDIGSGGSSLNALLVAAEHLCAQRGLSVLSEEVLLESRILIIHSGRECGLNRCGSAFMYLGKDTITKEGIRVPRSLFVLQLLQLTKLAAHFSNNSFAYVMDVIGIDYCSNKYGNDANVPLVLATFYMPIDIATTLLSLHSVYPLSSCTYYGIDNGSPGLQLSIFFDFIVAIANGTNEEDFVRERSPHDERSAKARQILFRRFSRYNAHACFLNITKYHYFQPADEQNVVVFWNTLTGNSYRNANEVKKELFLPALEDSSYAQLSLKSCFQLNR
;
A
#
# COMPACT_ATOMS: atom_id res chain seq x y z
N MET A 1 2.40 -16.97 -27.98
CA MET A 1 3.86 -16.70 -28.03
C MET A 1 4.14 -15.20 -28.32
N ALA A 2 3.42 -14.27 -27.66
CA ALA A 2 3.50 -12.83 -27.93
C ALA A 2 3.13 -11.97 -26.70
N HIS A 3 3.59 -12.36 -25.50
CA HIS A 3 3.31 -11.62 -24.25
C HIS A 3 4.58 -11.32 -23.40
N ARG A 4 5.78 -11.62 -23.90
CA ARG A 4 7.02 -11.46 -23.13
C ARG A 4 7.62 -10.04 -23.20
N ASP A 5 7.27 -9.25 -24.21
CA ASP A 5 8.09 -8.08 -24.56
C ASP A 5 7.65 -6.75 -23.93
N CYS A 6 6.61 -6.72 -23.09
CA CYS A 6 6.16 -5.48 -22.43
C CYS A 6 6.76 -5.24 -21.04
N PHE A 7 7.53 -6.19 -20.49
CA PHE A 7 8.07 -6.11 -19.12
C PHE A 7 9.57 -5.82 -19.01
N GLU A 8 10.29 -5.69 -20.13
CA GLU A 8 11.76 -5.63 -20.17
C GLU A 8 12.36 -4.27 -20.59
N SER A 9 11.59 -3.18 -20.58
CA SER A 9 12.18 -1.84 -20.75
C SER A 9 12.83 -1.34 -19.45
N THR A 10 14.12 -1.69 -19.36
CA THR A 10 15.28 -0.89 -18.96
C THR A 10 15.16 0.02 -17.73
N PHE A 11 15.87 -0.41 -16.68
CA PHE A 11 16.22 0.28 -15.44
C PHE A 11 17.16 1.50 -15.61
N SER A 12 17.21 2.18 -16.76
CA SER A 12 18.42 2.98 -17.08
C SER A 12 18.42 4.47 -16.74
N GLU A 13 17.33 5.13 -16.33
CA GLU A 13 17.38 6.60 -16.16
C GLU A 13 16.59 7.09 -14.94
N ALA A 14 17.29 7.18 -13.80
CA ALA A 14 17.01 8.12 -12.72
C ALA A 14 18.25 8.11 -11.81
N GLN A 15 19.06 9.17 -11.89
CA GLN A 15 20.30 9.34 -11.14
C GLN A 15 20.07 10.08 -9.81
N SER A 16 18.81 10.40 -9.48
CA SER A 16 18.36 10.91 -8.19
C SER A 16 17.23 10.04 -7.66
N SER A 17 17.12 9.92 -6.33
CA SER A 17 15.92 9.41 -5.65
C SER A 17 14.67 10.10 -6.20
N PHE A 18 13.72 9.32 -6.73
CA PHE A 18 12.47 9.89 -7.23
C PHE A 18 11.53 10.25 -6.07
N TRP A 19 11.55 9.46 -5.01
CA TRP A 19 10.78 9.65 -3.80
C TRP A 19 11.65 10.26 -2.70
N THR A 20 11.14 11.28 -2.02
CA THR A 20 11.75 11.81 -0.78
C THR A 20 11.51 10.83 0.36
N LEU A 21 10.30 10.27 0.44
CA LEU A 21 9.93 9.32 1.49
C LEU A 21 8.94 8.29 0.96
N ILE A 22 9.20 7.02 1.27
CA ILE A 22 8.22 5.94 1.11
C ILE A 22 7.77 5.51 2.51
N CYS A 23 6.46 5.42 2.71
CA CYS A 23 5.84 4.92 3.92
C CYS A 23 5.13 3.60 3.60
N VAL A 24 5.47 2.54 4.33
CA VAL A 24 4.75 1.26 4.23
C VAL A 24 3.89 1.10 5.47
N THR A 25 2.56 1.02 5.33
CA THR A 25 1.67 0.87 6.48
C THR A 25 1.52 -0.58 6.88
N THR A 26 1.47 -0.85 8.18
CA THR A 26 1.29 -2.19 8.77
C THR A 26 0.20 -2.17 9.83
N ARG A 27 -0.40 -3.34 10.09
CA ARG A 27 -1.52 -3.45 11.03
C ARG A 27 -1.07 -3.56 12.48
N ASP A 28 0.10 -4.16 12.70
CA ASP A 28 0.62 -4.51 14.00
C ASP A 28 2.16 -4.46 14.03
N ALA A 29 2.69 -4.50 15.25
CA ALA A 29 4.11 -4.42 15.54
C ALA A 29 4.93 -5.61 15.01
N GLU A 30 4.35 -6.82 14.94
CA GLU A 30 5.06 -7.99 14.43
C GLU A 30 5.30 -7.86 12.93
N GLN A 31 4.26 -7.52 12.19
CA GLN A 31 4.33 -7.21 10.77
C GLN A 31 5.26 -6.01 10.51
N ARG A 32 5.19 -4.96 11.34
CA ARG A 32 6.10 -3.81 11.26
C ARG A 32 7.56 -4.27 11.31
N ALA A 33 7.94 -5.03 12.34
CA ALA A 33 9.33 -5.46 12.53
C ALA A 33 9.84 -6.35 11.37
N ALA A 34 8.99 -7.18 10.79
CA ALA A 34 9.33 -8.00 9.63
C ALA A 34 9.55 -7.14 8.38
N ILE A 35 8.61 -6.23 8.09
CA ILE A 35 8.68 -5.36 6.91
C ILE A 35 9.85 -4.38 7.02
N GLU A 36 10.12 -3.83 8.20
CA GLU A 36 11.26 -2.92 8.44
C GLU A 36 12.58 -3.55 8.02
N GLN A 37 12.82 -4.81 8.41
CA GLN A 37 14.04 -5.53 8.06
C GLN A 37 14.14 -5.74 6.55
N GLU A 38 13.04 -6.15 5.91
CA GLU A 38 13.03 -6.48 4.49
C GLU A 38 13.17 -5.22 3.61
N VAL A 39 12.46 -4.14 3.92
CA VAL A 39 12.55 -2.89 3.13
C VAL A 39 13.89 -2.20 3.33
N GLU A 40 14.48 -2.24 4.53
CA GLU A 40 15.83 -1.72 4.78
C GLU A 40 16.87 -2.49 3.97
N TRP A 41 16.74 -3.82 3.90
CA TRP A 41 17.62 -4.66 3.09
C TRP A 41 17.48 -4.34 1.59
N LEU A 42 16.25 -4.29 1.07
CA LEU A 42 15.97 -3.93 -0.33
C LEU A 42 16.50 -2.53 -0.68
N TRP A 43 16.33 -1.57 0.22
CA TRP A 43 16.83 -0.20 0.07
C TRP A 43 18.37 -0.17 0.00
N ARG A 44 19.06 -0.85 0.92
CA ARG A 44 20.54 -0.97 0.91
C ARG A 44 21.08 -1.67 -0.32
N CYS A 45 20.32 -2.59 -0.91
CA CYS A 45 20.70 -3.26 -2.15
C CYS A 45 20.47 -2.41 -3.40
N GLY A 46 19.88 -1.21 -3.30
CA GLY A 46 19.56 -0.35 -4.44
C GLY A 46 18.28 -0.76 -5.18
N ALA A 47 17.45 -1.63 -4.60
CA ALA A 47 16.18 -2.06 -5.21
C ALA A 47 15.05 -1.04 -5.07
N ILE A 48 15.20 -0.07 -4.16
CA ILE A 48 14.21 0.96 -3.83
C ILE A 48 14.81 2.34 -4.12
N ALA A 49 14.20 3.09 -5.05
CA ALA A 49 14.65 4.42 -5.45
C ALA A 49 14.01 5.53 -4.59
N SER A 50 14.40 5.62 -3.32
CA SER A 50 13.93 6.64 -2.36
C SER A 50 15.07 7.14 -1.48
N GLU A 51 15.01 8.40 -1.04
CA GLU A 51 15.95 8.95 -0.05
C GLU A 51 15.80 8.25 1.30
N ARG A 52 14.55 7.95 1.66
CA ARG A 52 14.22 7.26 2.91
C ARG A 52 13.02 6.34 2.72
N ILE A 53 12.98 5.27 3.51
CA ILE A 53 11.82 4.41 3.68
C ILE A 53 11.54 4.25 5.16
N ILE A 54 10.27 4.32 5.54
CA ILE A 54 9.79 4.08 6.91
C ILE A 54 8.60 3.14 6.87
N VAL A 55 8.42 2.39 7.96
CA VAL A 55 7.27 1.52 8.16
C VAL A 55 6.44 2.10 9.28
N VAL A 56 5.14 2.29 9.04
CA VAL A 56 4.23 2.96 9.96
C VAL A 56 3.16 1.97 10.38
N GLU A 57 3.15 1.65 11.66
CA GLU A 57 2.12 0.82 12.27
C GLU A 57 0.83 1.63 12.48
N ASP A 58 -0.31 0.98 12.22
CA ASP A 58 -1.62 1.51 12.54
C ASP A 58 -1.75 1.65 14.07
N PRO A 59 -2.22 2.79 14.59
CA PRO A 59 -2.27 3.07 16.03
C PRO A 59 -3.27 2.19 16.78
N CYS A 60 -4.23 1.59 16.09
CA CYS A 60 -5.06 0.52 16.63
C CYS A 60 -5.57 -0.38 15.49
N PRO A 61 -6.10 -1.58 15.81
CA PRO A 61 -6.69 -2.46 14.81
C PRO A 61 -7.86 -1.81 14.07
N ASP A 62 -8.09 -2.26 12.84
CA ASP A 62 -9.27 -1.95 12.02
C ASP A 62 -9.55 -0.47 11.71
N ILE A 63 -8.56 0.42 11.78
CA ILE A 63 -8.75 1.86 11.43
C ILE A 63 -9.06 2.12 9.94
N GLY A 64 -8.89 1.11 9.10
CA GLY A 64 -9.21 1.16 7.66
C GLY A 64 -8.24 2.01 6.85
N SER A 65 -8.31 1.87 5.52
CA SER A 65 -7.33 2.50 4.61
C SER A 65 -7.27 4.02 4.68
N GLY A 66 -8.40 4.68 4.97
CA GLY A 66 -8.45 6.12 5.15
C GLY A 66 -7.75 6.54 6.44
N GLY A 67 -7.95 5.77 7.52
CA GLY A 67 -7.26 6.00 8.78
C GLY A 67 -5.76 5.75 8.68
N SER A 68 -5.37 4.61 8.11
CA SER A 68 -3.96 4.26 7.90
C SER A 68 -3.25 5.29 7.03
N SER A 69 -3.92 5.83 6.01
CA SER A 69 -3.38 6.91 5.16
C SER A 69 -3.17 8.21 5.93
N LEU A 70 -4.15 8.61 6.76
CA LEU A 70 -4.04 9.81 7.59
C LEU A 70 -2.89 9.67 8.61
N ASN A 71 -2.82 8.53 9.30
CA ASN A 71 -1.75 8.26 10.25
C ASN A 71 -0.37 8.22 9.59
N ALA A 72 -0.25 7.53 8.45
CA ALA A 72 1.00 7.47 7.71
C ALA A 72 1.45 8.84 7.20
N LEU A 73 0.52 9.69 6.73
CA LEU A 73 0.85 11.05 6.30
C LEU A 73 1.31 11.94 7.48
N LEU A 74 0.69 11.80 8.65
CA LEU A 74 1.13 12.48 9.86
C LEU A 74 2.57 12.09 10.22
N VAL A 75 2.84 10.79 10.37
CA VAL A 75 4.18 10.28 10.72
C VAL A 75 5.21 10.66 9.65
N ALA A 76 4.84 10.64 8.38
CA ALA A 76 5.68 11.09 7.28
C ALA A 76 6.07 12.57 7.41
N ALA A 77 5.09 13.44 7.64
CA ALA A 77 5.31 14.86 7.79
C ALA A 77 6.19 15.18 9.01
N GLU A 78 5.96 14.49 10.14
CA GLU A 78 6.81 14.61 11.34
C GLU A 78 8.24 14.17 11.09
N HIS A 79 8.43 13.05 10.38
CA HIS A 79 9.76 12.57 10.02
C HIS A 79 10.51 13.59 9.17
N LEU A 80 9.85 14.16 8.16
CA LEU A 80 10.43 15.18 7.28
C LEU A 80 10.72 16.49 8.04
N CYS A 81 9.85 16.89 8.97
CA CYS A 81 10.08 18.04 9.85
C CYS A 81 11.32 17.83 10.72
N ALA A 82 11.42 16.66 11.37
CA ALA A 82 12.55 16.32 12.23
C ALA A 82 13.87 16.28 11.44
N GLN A 83 13.86 15.73 10.23
CA GLN A 83 15.03 15.74 9.33
C GLN A 83 15.52 17.15 9.00
N ARG A 84 14.63 18.14 8.99
CA ARG A 84 14.93 19.56 8.75
C ARG A 84 15.23 20.34 10.04
N GLY A 85 15.29 19.67 11.19
CA GLY A 85 15.53 20.30 12.49
C GLY A 85 14.34 21.11 13.01
N LEU A 86 13.13 20.90 12.47
CA LEU A 86 11.91 21.53 12.95
C LEU A 86 11.38 20.77 14.18
N SER A 87 11.03 21.51 15.23
CA SER A 87 10.45 20.94 16.46
C SER A 87 8.93 20.87 16.44
N VAL A 88 8.30 21.39 15.38
CA VAL A 88 6.85 21.46 15.21
C VAL A 88 6.48 20.94 13.82
N LEU A 89 5.28 20.38 13.71
CA LEU A 89 4.72 19.94 12.44
C LEU A 89 4.52 21.16 11.53
N SER A 90 5.13 21.14 10.35
CA SER A 90 4.97 22.14 9.30
C SER A 90 4.45 21.48 8.03
N GLU A 91 3.38 22.02 7.45
CA GLU A 91 2.80 21.54 6.19
C GLU A 91 3.72 21.85 4.99
N GLU A 92 4.67 22.77 5.13
CA GLU A 92 5.63 23.14 4.08
C GLU A 92 6.49 21.96 3.62
N VAL A 93 6.71 20.97 4.50
CA VAL A 93 7.46 19.76 4.12
C VAL A 93 6.77 18.96 3.02
N LEU A 94 5.45 19.07 2.89
CA LEU A 94 4.69 18.42 1.82
C LEU A 94 4.92 19.08 0.45
N LEU A 95 5.17 20.39 0.41
CA LEU A 95 5.43 21.14 -0.85
C LEU A 95 6.72 20.69 -1.53
N GLU A 96 7.70 20.33 -0.72
CA GLU A 96 9.06 20.04 -1.16
C GLU A 96 9.35 18.54 -1.25
N SER A 97 8.39 17.69 -0.92
CA SER A 97 8.60 16.24 -0.80
C SER A 97 7.69 15.45 -1.72
N ARG A 98 8.25 14.37 -2.29
CA ARG A 98 7.48 13.33 -2.98
C ARG A 98 7.31 12.16 -2.03
N ILE A 99 6.08 12.01 -1.51
CA ILE A 99 5.73 10.98 -0.53
C ILE A 99 4.91 9.89 -1.22
N LEU A 100 5.30 8.63 -1.03
CA LEU A 100 4.53 7.47 -1.45
C LEU A 100 4.07 6.68 -0.23
N ILE A 101 2.75 6.48 -0.09
CA ILE A 101 2.17 5.62 0.94
C ILE A 101 1.75 4.29 0.30
N ILE A 102 2.28 3.18 0.79
CA ILE A 102 1.98 1.82 0.36
C ILE A 102 1.29 1.10 1.51
N HIS A 103 0.07 0.64 1.30
CA HIS A 103 -0.59 -0.24 2.26
C HIS A 103 -0.10 -1.68 2.04
N SER A 104 0.52 -2.29 3.05
CA SER A 104 1.01 -3.69 2.96
C SER A 104 -0.11 -4.72 2.79
N GLY A 105 -1.37 -4.30 2.96
CA GLY A 105 -2.54 -5.12 2.70
C GLY A 105 -2.89 -6.04 3.87
N ARG A 106 -3.57 -7.15 3.57
CA ARG A 106 -3.98 -8.15 4.57
C ARG A 106 -2.80 -9.06 4.90
N GLU A 107 -2.82 -9.60 6.11
CA GLU A 107 -1.90 -10.66 6.51
C GLU A 107 -1.96 -11.85 5.55
N CYS A 108 -0.81 -12.50 5.41
CA CYS A 108 -0.63 -13.69 4.60
C CYS A 108 0.03 -14.74 5.49
N GLY A 109 -0.63 -15.88 5.72
CA GLY A 109 -0.08 -16.95 6.56
C GLY A 109 1.21 -17.57 6.02
N LEU A 110 1.58 -17.27 4.77
CA LEU A 110 2.78 -17.78 4.12
C LEU A 110 3.98 -16.84 4.25
N ASN A 111 3.80 -15.57 4.60
CA ASN A 111 4.90 -14.60 4.69
C ASN A 111 4.62 -13.56 5.77
N ARG A 112 5.55 -13.41 6.73
CA ARG A 112 5.45 -12.42 7.82
C ARG A 112 5.37 -10.97 7.32
N CYS A 113 5.94 -10.68 6.15
CA CYS A 113 5.83 -9.37 5.50
C CYS A 113 4.51 -9.18 4.71
N GLY A 114 3.62 -10.19 4.68
CA GLY A 114 2.38 -10.13 3.93
C GLY A 114 2.53 -10.48 2.44
N SER A 115 1.40 -10.44 1.73
CA SER A 115 1.32 -10.86 0.32
C SER A 115 2.09 -9.95 -0.64
N ALA A 116 2.23 -8.65 -0.31
CA ALA A 116 3.01 -7.71 -1.10
C ALA A 116 4.48 -8.17 -1.27
N PHE A 117 5.02 -8.90 -0.31
CA PHE A 117 6.42 -9.30 -0.36
C PHE A 117 6.63 -10.66 -1.02
N MET A 118 5.59 -11.37 -1.49
CA MET A 118 5.75 -12.68 -2.13
C MET A 118 6.74 -12.68 -3.31
N TYR A 119 7.66 -13.64 -3.29
CA TYR A 119 8.63 -13.88 -4.36
C TYR A 119 7.93 -14.38 -5.63
N LEU A 120 8.37 -13.86 -6.77
CA LEU A 120 7.76 -14.09 -8.09
C LEU A 120 8.54 -15.10 -8.94
N GLY A 121 9.33 -15.98 -8.32
CA GLY A 121 10.06 -17.04 -9.02
C GLY A 121 11.25 -16.56 -9.86
N LYS A 122 11.58 -15.26 -9.83
CA LYS A 122 12.77 -14.71 -10.49
C LYS A 122 13.41 -13.62 -9.66
N ASP A 123 14.73 -13.52 -9.73
CA ASP A 123 15.44 -12.39 -9.17
C ASP A 123 15.46 -11.21 -10.15
N THR A 124 15.67 -10.01 -9.61
CA THR A 124 16.04 -8.82 -10.36
C THR A 124 17.47 -8.44 -9.98
N ILE A 125 18.22 -7.89 -10.93
CA ILE A 125 19.56 -7.36 -10.69
C ILE A 125 19.43 -5.85 -10.57
N THR A 126 19.89 -5.29 -9.45
CA THR A 126 19.91 -3.84 -9.22
C THR A 126 20.96 -3.17 -10.09
N LYS A 127 20.98 -1.83 -10.15
CA LYS A 127 21.97 -1.08 -10.93
C LYS A 127 23.40 -1.38 -10.47
N GLU A 128 23.55 -1.69 -9.19
CA GLU A 128 24.79 -2.03 -8.50
C GLU A 128 25.21 -3.49 -8.72
N GLY A 129 24.46 -4.26 -9.53
CA GLY A 129 24.75 -5.67 -9.81
C GLY A 129 24.32 -6.62 -8.69
N ILE A 130 23.59 -6.13 -7.68
CA ILE A 130 23.13 -6.96 -6.56
C ILE A 130 21.88 -7.71 -6.99
N ARG A 131 21.85 -9.02 -6.72
CA ARG A 131 20.71 -9.87 -7.02
C ARG A 131 19.72 -9.83 -5.87
N VAL A 132 18.49 -9.38 -6.14
CA VAL A 132 17.40 -9.28 -5.15
C VAL A 132 16.17 -10.08 -5.61
N PRO A 133 15.40 -10.70 -4.69
CA PRO A 133 14.13 -11.32 -5.03
C PRO A 133 13.19 -10.32 -5.71
N ARG A 134 12.60 -10.70 -6.85
CA ARG A 134 11.52 -9.89 -7.43
C ARG A 134 10.24 -10.21 -6.67
N SER A 135 9.82 -9.31 -5.80
CA SER A 135 8.54 -9.39 -5.08
C SER A 135 7.45 -8.56 -5.76
N LEU A 136 6.18 -8.79 -5.38
CA LEU A 136 5.08 -7.90 -5.80
C LEU A 136 5.33 -6.46 -5.35
N PHE A 137 5.94 -6.25 -4.20
CA PHE A 137 6.27 -4.95 -3.63
C PHE A 137 7.26 -4.19 -4.51
N VAL A 138 8.37 -4.83 -4.90
CA VAL A 138 9.37 -4.22 -5.81
C VAL A 138 8.73 -3.91 -7.16
N LEU A 139 7.89 -4.81 -7.69
CA LEU A 139 7.16 -4.56 -8.93
C LEU A 139 6.20 -3.37 -8.82
N GLN A 140 5.39 -3.33 -7.77
CA GLN A 140 4.41 -2.29 -7.54
C GLN A 140 5.11 -0.94 -7.39
N LEU A 141 6.21 -0.88 -6.65
CA LEU A 141 7.00 0.34 -6.49
C LEU A 141 7.51 0.87 -7.84
N LEU A 142 8.03 0.01 -8.71
CA LEU A 142 8.50 0.40 -10.04
C LEU A 142 7.35 0.96 -10.90
N GLN A 143 6.18 0.31 -10.89
CA GLN A 143 5.02 0.77 -11.66
C GLN A 143 4.48 2.09 -11.13
N LEU A 144 4.39 2.24 -9.80
CA LEU A 144 3.95 3.48 -9.16
C LEU A 144 4.91 4.63 -9.44
N THR A 145 6.22 4.38 -9.47
CA THR A 145 7.22 5.40 -9.81
C THR A 145 7.06 5.87 -11.25
N LYS A 146 6.86 4.94 -12.20
CA LYS A 146 6.58 5.28 -13.61
C LYS A 146 5.29 6.08 -13.75
N LEU A 147 4.22 5.65 -13.07
CA LEU A 147 2.93 6.33 -13.09
C LEU A 147 3.01 7.73 -12.47
N ALA A 148 3.72 7.87 -11.35
CA ALA A 148 3.90 9.14 -10.65
C ALA A 148 4.61 10.19 -11.48
N ALA A 149 5.50 9.80 -12.39
CA ALA A 149 6.14 10.72 -13.33
C ALA A 149 5.16 11.39 -14.31
N HIS A 150 3.96 10.84 -14.48
CA HIS A 150 2.92 11.40 -15.36
C HIS A 150 1.92 12.31 -14.64
N PHE A 151 1.86 12.30 -13.30
CA PHE A 151 0.98 13.19 -12.56
C PHE A 151 1.61 14.58 -12.45
N SER A 152 1.00 15.57 -13.10
CA SER A 152 1.53 16.93 -13.22
C SER A 152 0.53 18.05 -12.92
N ASN A 153 -0.70 17.73 -12.45
CA ASN A 153 -1.79 18.71 -12.36
C ASN A 153 -2.49 18.75 -10.99
N ASN A 154 -3.07 19.91 -10.66
CA ASN A 154 -3.76 20.29 -9.41
C ASN A 154 -5.04 19.50 -9.06
N SER A 155 -5.37 18.44 -9.79
CA SER A 155 -6.60 17.67 -9.55
C SER A 155 -6.28 16.34 -8.90
N PHE A 156 -7.12 15.92 -7.95
CA PHE A 156 -7.05 14.58 -7.38
C PHE A 156 -7.28 13.56 -8.49
N ALA A 157 -6.34 12.65 -8.71
CA ALA A 157 -6.48 11.61 -9.71
C ALA A 157 -6.47 10.25 -9.02
N TYR A 158 -7.38 9.38 -9.44
CA TYR A 158 -7.36 8.00 -9.04
C TYR A 158 -7.65 7.09 -10.21
N VAL A 159 -7.01 5.94 -10.18
CA VAL A 159 -7.32 4.86 -11.11
C VAL A 159 -8.34 3.97 -10.42
N MET A 160 -9.47 3.71 -11.05
CA MET A 160 -10.53 2.83 -10.54
C MET A 160 -10.76 1.68 -11.50
N ASP A 161 -11.10 0.51 -10.96
CA ASP A 161 -11.49 -0.65 -11.73
C ASP A 161 -12.96 -0.99 -11.55
N VAL A 162 -13.56 -1.55 -12.60
CA VAL A 162 -15.01 -1.81 -12.65
C VAL A 162 -15.31 -3.29 -12.46
N ILE A 163 -14.61 -4.21 -13.15
CA ILE A 163 -14.88 -5.66 -13.09
C ILE A 163 -13.65 -6.47 -13.58
N GLY A 164 -13.22 -7.51 -12.84
CA GLY A 164 -12.25 -8.51 -13.31
C GLY A 164 -12.75 -9.96 -13.15
N ILE A 165 -11.99 -10.95 -13.64
CA ILE A 165 -12.35 -12.38 -13.59
C ILE A 165 -11.77 -13.03 -12.34
N ASP A 166 -12.60 -13.70 -11.52
CA ASP A 166 -12.12 -14.52 -10.39
C ASP A 166 -11.54 -15.84 -10.89
N TYR A 167 -10.34 -16.19 -10.42
CA TYR A 167 -9.64 -17.40 -10.82
C TYR A 167 -9.54 -18.42 -9.67
N CYS A 168 -9.96 -18.06 -8.45
CA CYS A 168 -9.55 -18.77 -7.23
C CYS A 168 -10.67 -19.07 -6.23
N SER A 169 -11.94 -18.77 -6.53
CA SER A 169 -13.03 -19.22 -5.67
C SER A 169 -13.96 -20.20 -6.39
N ASN A 170 -14.27 -21.33 -5.73
CA ASN A 170 -15.46 -22.12 -6.06
C ASN A 170 -16.77 -21.36 -5.73
N LYS A 171 -16.68 -20.10 -5.29
CA LYS A 171 -17.79 -19.29 -4.81
C LYS A 171 -18.42 -18.46 -5.94
N TYR A 172 -17.64 -18.13 -6.95
CA TYR A 172 -18.06 -17.45 -8.16
C TYR A 172 -17.63 -18.34 -9.33
N GLY A 173 -18.59 -18.96 -10.02
CA GLY A 173 -18.29 -19.87 -11.13
C GLY A 173 -17.46 -19.18 -12.23
N ASN A 174 -16.84 -19.97 -13.11
CA ASN A 174 -15.87 -19.56 -14.13
C ASN A 174 -16.26 -18.39 -15.06
N ASP A 175 -17.51 -17.92 -15.02
CA ASP A 175 -18.06 -16.83 -15.84
C ASP A 175 -18.54 -15.61 -15.02
N ALA A 176 -18.29 -15.56 -13.72
CA ALA A 176 -18.79 -14.50 -12.85
C ALA A 176 -17.74 -13.39 -12.65
N ASN A 177 -17.90 -12.34 -13.45
CA ASN A 177 -17.36 -11.00 -13.25
C ASN A 177 -17.40 -10.58 -11.75
N VAL A 178 -16.25 -10.25 -11.17
CA VAL A 178 -16.14 -9.73 -9.79
C VAL A 178 -15.85 -8.23 -9.82
N PRO A 179 -16.62 -7.41 -9.08
CA PRO A 179 -16.28 -6.00 -8.90
C PRO A 179 -14.99 -5.88 -8.09
N LEU A 180 -13.96 -5.33 -8.73
CA LEU A 180 -12.63 -5.14 -8.14
C LEU A 180 -12.36 -3.67 -7.93
N VAL A 181 -12.11 -3.29 -6.68
CA VAL A 181 -11.66 -1.94 -6.36
C VAL A 181 -10.14 -1.95 -6.23
N LEU A 182 -9.46 -1.76 -7.36
CA LEU A 182 -8.04 -1.42 -7.38
C LEU A 182 -7.94 0.09 -7.48
N ALA A 183 -7.18 0.72 -6.58
CA ALA A 183 -6.87 2.13 -6.76
C ALA A 183 -5.48 2.52 -6.32
N THR A 184 -4.86 3.28 -7.21
CA THR A 184 -3.74 4.16 -6.91
C THR A 184 -4.28 5.57 -6.88
N PHE A 185 -3.90 6.33 -5.85
CA PHE A 185 -4.34 7.69 -5.63
C PHE A 185 -3.18 8.65 -5.78
N TYR A 186 -3.40 9.73 -6.52
CA TYR A 186 -2.53 10.89 -6.54
C TYR A 186 -3.24 12.02 -5.80
N MET A 187 -2.61 12.49 -4.71
CA MET A 187 -3.08 13.62 -3.93
C MET A 187 -2.21 14.85 -4.24
N PRO A 188 -2.77 15.88 -4.90
CA PRO A 188 -2.15 17.19 -4.95
C PRO A 188 -1.90 17.76 -3.56
N ILE A 189 -0.96 18.72 -3.48
CA ILE A 189 -0.54 19.33 -2.23
C ILE A 189 -1.71 19.87 -1.40
N ASP A 190 -2.69 20.56 -2.00
CA ASP A 190 -3.81 21.15 -1.27
C ASP A 190 -4.68 20.09 -0.56
N ILE A 191 -4.81 18.91 -1.19
CA ILE A 191 -5.60 17.80 -0.69
C ILE A 191 -4.82 17.04 0.37
N ALA A 192 -3.52 16.80 0.14
CA ALA A 192 -2.63 16.21 1.14
C ALA A 192 -2.54 17.08 2.40
N THR A 193 -2.46 18.40 2.23
CA THR A 193 -2.47 19.38 3.34
C THR A 193 -3.80 19.36 4.08
N THR A 194 -4.92 19.36 3.34
CA THR A 194 -6.25 19.24 3.96
C THR A 194 -6.39 17.93 4.73
N LEU A 195 -5.89 16.82 4.19
CA LEU A 195 -5.87 15.52 4.87
C LEU A 195 -5.02 15.59 6.15
N LEU A 196 -3.78 16.08 6.07
CA LEU A 196 -2.89 16.23 7.21
C LEU A 196 -3.52 17.09 8.31
N SER A 197 -4.25 18.16 7.96
CA SER A 197 -4.93 19.04 8.93
C SER A 197 -5.97 18.33 9.81
N LEU A 198 -6.39 17.11 9.46
CA LEU A 198 -7.37 16.33 10.22
C LEU A 198 -6.79 15.58 11.41
N HIS A 199 -5.46 15.46 11.52
CA HIS A 199 -4.79 14.66 12.57
C HIS A 199 -5.18 15.08 14.00
N SER A 200 -5.54 16.35 14.21
CA SER A 200 -5.93 16.91 15.51
C SER A 200 -7.44 17.20 15.63
N VAL A 201 -8.24 16.86 14.61
CA VAL A 201 -9.68 17.17 14.57
C VAL A 201 -10.51 15.99 15.05
N TYR A 202 -11.11 16.08 16.24
CA TYR A 202 -12.01 15.03 16.71
C TYR A 202 -13.32 15.00 15.89
N PRO A 203 -13.83 13.82 15.46
CA PRO A 203 -13.35 12.48 15.80
C PRO A 203 -12.37 11.86 14.80
N LEU A 204 -11.91 12.59 13.77
CA LEU A 204 -10.97 12.07 12.77
C LEU A 204 -9.57 11.81 13.35
N SER A 205 -9.16 12.56 14.38
CA SER A 205 -7.92 12.32 15.12
C SER A 205 -7.84 10.91 15.71
N SER A 206 -8.97 10.26 16.00
CA SER A 206 -9.07 8.85 16.44
C SER A 206 -8.51 7.83 15.46
N CYS A 207 -8.15 8.23 14.24
CA CYS A 207 -7.49 7.37 13.26
C CYS A 207 -5.95 7.45 13.32
N THR A 208 -5.40 8.34 14.15
CA THR A 208 -3.96 8.61 14.25
C THR A 208 -3.43 8.23 15.62
N TYR A 209 -2.13 7.94 15.71
CA TYR A 209 -1.48 7.70 16.99
C TYR A 209 -1.70 8.87 17.96
N TYR A 210 -1.72 10.11 17.45
CA TYR A 210 -2.00 11.30 18.23
C TYR A 210 -3.35 11.22 18.97
N GLY A 211 -4.41 10.75 18.31
CA GLY A 211 -5.71 10.58 18.97
C GLY A 211 -5.74 9.38 19.93
N ILE A 212 -5.20 8.23 19.50
CA ILE A 212 -5.22 6.99 20.28
C ILE A 212 -4.41 7.12 21.57
N ASP A 213 -3.21 7.71 21.51
CA ASP A 213 -2.34 7.91 22.68
C ASP A 213 -2.97 8.87 23.70
N ASN A 214 -3.82 9.79 23.23
CA ASN A 214 -4.64 10.65 24.08
C ASN A 214 -5.96 10.00 24.55
N GLY A 215 -6.09 8.68 24.39
CA GLY A 215 -7.23 7.89 24.89
C GLY A 215 -8.47 7.93 24.01
N SER A 216 -8.37 8.43 22.78
CA SER A 216 -9.53 8.42 21.87
C SER A 216 -9.81 6.99 21.41
N PRO A 217 -11.08 6.55 21.36
CA PRO A 217 -11.41 5.25 20.77
C PRO A 217 -11.12 5.28 19.27
N GLY A 218 -10.66 4.16 18.71
CA GLY A 218 -10.38 4.02 17.27
C GLY A 218 -11.58 4.35 16.39
N LEU A 219 -11.33 5.00 15.27
CA LEU A 219 -12.33 5.30 14.24
C LEU A 219 -11.90 4.65 12.93
N GLN A 220 -12.80 3.88 12.31
CA GLN A 220 -12.54 3.27 11.02
C GLN A 220 -12.94 4.21 9.89
N LEU A 221 -11.99 4.52 9.00
CA LEU A 221 -12.22 5.29 7.78
C LEU A 221 -11.73 4.54 6.55
N SER A 222 -12.45 4.67 5.45
CA SER A 222 -12.10 4.13 4.15
C SER A 222 -11.70 5.25 3.20
N ILE A 223 -10.55 5.11 2.54
CA ILE A 223 -10.15 6.06 1.50
C ILE A 223 -11.25 6.21 0.43
N PHE A 224 -11.88 5.11 0.01
CA PHE A 224 -12.92 5.11 -1.01
C PHE A 224 -14.21 5.76 -0.49
N PHE A 225 -14.78 5.23 0.59
CA PHE A 225 -16.14 5.61 0.99
C PHE A 225 -16.22 6.89 1.82
N ASP A 226 -15.11 7.33 2.41
CA ASP A 226 -15.07 8.51 3.28
C ASP A 226 -14.32 9.69 2.63
N PHE A 227 -13.32 9.44 1.78
CA PHE A 227 -12.58 10.52 1.09
C PHE A 227 -12.96 10.67 -0.37
N ILE A 228 -12.98 9.59 -1.17
CA ILE A 228 -13.30 9.70 -2.61
C ILE A 228 -14.75 10.12 -2.83
N VAL A 229 -15.70 9.48 -2.16
CA VAL A 229 -17.13 9.83 -2.30
C VAL A 229 -17.39 11.27 -1.83
N ALA A 230 -16.64 11.78 -0.85
CA ALA A 230 -16.75 13.17 -0.38
C ALA A 230 -16.32 14.20 -1.44
N ILE A 231 -15.46 13.81 -2.38
CA ILE A 231 -14.97 14.64 -3.49
C ILE A 231 -15.76 14.34 -4.79
N ALA A 232 -16.62 13.32 -4.79
CA ALA A 232 -17.36 12.91 -5.97
C ALA A 232 -18.43 13.96 -6.33
N ASN A 233 -18.48 14.34 -7.61
CA ASN A 233 -19.48 15.26 -8.13
C ASN A 233 -20.90 14.70 -7.96
N GLY A 234 -21.82 15.57 -7.54
CA GLY A 234 -23.24 15.23 -7.41
C GLY A 234 -23.65 14.63 -6.05
N THR A 235 -22.70 14.45 -5.13
CA THR A 235 -22.99 14.04 -3.76
C THR A 235 -23.31 15.26 -2.88
N ASN A 236 -24.41 15.23 -2.12
CA ASN A 236 -24.70 16.24 -1.08
C ASN A 236 -24.36 15.71 0.33
N GLU A 237 -24.22 16.61 1.31
CA GLU A 237 -23.77 16.26 2.66
C GLU A 237 -24.71 15.25 3.34
N GLU A 238 -26.03 15.41 3.18
CA GLU A 238 -27.03 14.55 3.82
C GLU A 238 -26.94 13.11 3.28
N ASP A 239 -26.92 12.96 1.96
CA ASP A 239 -26.78 11.65 1.32
C ASP A 239 -25.43 11.02 1.63
N PHE A 240 -24.34 11.79 1.60
CA PHE A 240 -23.01 11.32 1.97
C PHE A 240 -22.99 10.76 3.40
N VAL A 241 -23.58 11.46 4.37
CA VAL A 241 -23.60 10.99 5.75
C VAL A 241 -24.51 9.77 5.90
N ARG A 242 -25.66 9.73 5.20
CA ARG A 242 -26.65 8.65 5.30
C ARG A 242 -26.23 7.36 4.60
N GLU A 243 -25.51 7.42 3.49
CA GLU A 243 -25.21 6.26 2.62
C GLU A 243 -24.54 5.10 3.37
N ARG A 244 -23.76 5.39 4.41
CA ARG A 244 -23.12 4.36 5.25
C ARG A 244 -23.87 4.01 6.53
N SER A 245 -25.09 4.55 6.75
CA SER A 245 -25.88 4.39 7.97
C SER A 245 -24.98 4.35 9.21
N PRO A 246 -24.27 5.43 9.54
CA PRO A 246 -23.22 5.42 10.55
C PRO A 246 -23.75 4.76 11.82
N HIS A 247 -23.08 3.69 12.24
CA HIS A 247 -23.50 2.90 13.40
C HIS A 247 -23.54 3.73 14.70
N ASP A 248 -22.85 4.87 14.71
CA ASP A 248 -22.78 5.81 15.82
C ASP A 248 -22.72 7.28 15.36
N GLU A 249 -23.06 8.20 16.27
CA GLU A 249 -23.04 9.66 16.06
C GLU A 249 -21.63 10.17 15.70
N ARG A 250 -20.59 9.50 16.23
CA ARG A 250 -19.19 9.85 16.01
C ARG A 250 -18.79 9.70 14.54
N SER A 251 -19.20 8.61 13.91
CA SER A 251 -18.96 8.32 12.50
C SER A 251 -19.73 9.29 11.59
N ALA A 252 -20.96 9.64 11.98
CA ALA A 252 -21.73 10.67 11.28
C ALA A 252 -21.01 12.03 11.32
N LYS A 253 -20.52 12.45 12.49
CA LYS A 253 -19.76 13.69 12.66
C LYS A 253 -18.45 13.70 11.89
N ALA A 254 -17.70 12.59 11.89
CA ALA A 254 -16.51 12.44 11.04
C ALA A 254 -16.84 12.67 9.57
N ARG A 255 -17.89 12.02 9.04
CA ARG A 255 -18.32 12.17 7.66
C ARG A 255 -18.74 13.62 7.34
N GLN A 256 -19.49 14.29 8.22
CA GLN A 256 -19.83 15.72 8.02
C GLN A 256 -18.57 16.59 7.87
N ILE A 257 -17.58 16.40 8.74
CA ILE A 257 -16.31 17.14 8.67
C ILE A 257 -15.58 16.84 7.36
N LEU A 258 -15.47 15.56 6.99
CA LEU A 258 -14.84 15.15 5.73
C LEU A 258 -15.53 15.79 4.52
N PHE A 259 -16.85 15.70 4.44
CA PHE A 259 -17.59 16.31 3.33
C PHE A 259 -17.33 17.81 3.23
N ARG A 260 -17.39 18.55 4.35
CA ARG A 260 -17.16 20.01 4.34
C ARG A 260 -15.73 20.38 3.96
N ARG A 261 -14.74 19.56 4.32
CA ARG A 261 -13.32 19.81 4.00
C ARG A 261 -12.98 19.45 2.56
N PHE A 262 -13.62 18.41 2.01
CA PHE A 262 -13.22 17.82 0.74
C PHE A 262 -14.15 18.11 -0.46
N SER A 263 -15.43 18.43 -0.23
CA SER A 263 -16.41 18.71 -1.31
C SER A 263 -16.06 19.91 -2.20
N ARG A 264 -15.11 20.74 -1.76
CA ARG A 264 -14.55 21.84 -2.55
C ARG A 264 -13.56 21.40 -3.64
N TYR A 265 -13.08 20.16 -3.58
CA TYR A 265 -12.13 19.63 -4.56
C TYR A 265 -12.86 18.90 -5.68
N ASN A 266 -12.16 18.72 -6.81
CA ASN A 266 -12.61 17.87 -7.90
C ASN A 266 -11.69 16.65 -8.01
N ALA A 267 -12.28 15.49 -8.26
CA ALA A 267 -11.54 14.28 -8.53
C ALA A 267 -11.78 13.77 -9.96
N HIS A 268 -10.74 13.20 -10.56
CA HIS A 268 -10.83 12.50 -11.83
C HIS A 268 -10.53 11.02 -11.63
N ALA A 269 -11.42 10.19 -12.17
CA ALA A 269 -11.25 8.76 -12.25
C ALA A 269 -10.73 8.37 -13.63
N CYS A 270 -9.71 7.51 -13.68
CA CYS A 270 -9.38 6.75 -14.88
C CYS A 270 -9.86 5.31 -14.70
N PHE A 271 -10.73 4.85 -15.61
CA PHE A 271 -11.25 3.48 -15.59
C PHE A 271 -10.39 2.59 -16.48
N LEU A 272 -9.87 1.49 -15.93
CA LEU A 272 -9.13 0.51 -16.72
C LEU A 272 -10.07 -0.61 -17.17
N ASN A 273 -9.86 -1.08 -18.41
CA ASN A 273 -10.50 -2.31 -18.87
C ASN A 273 -9.64 -3.49 -18.44
N ILE A 274 -9.99 -4.05 -17.27
CA ILE A 274 -9.27 -5.19 -16.70
C ILE A 274 -10.01 -6.53 -16.86
N THR A 275 -11.01 -6.61 -17.74
CA THR A 275 -11.81 -7.84 -17.94
C THR A 275 -10.96 -9.05 -18.34
N LYS A 276 -9.80 -8.84 -18.96
CA LYS A 276 -8.84 -9.89 -19.32
C LYS A 276 -7.85 -10.26 -18.20
N TYR A 277 -7.88 -9.55 -17.07
CA TYR A 277 -6.98 -9.79 -15.94
C TYR A 277 -7.73 -10.54 -14.85
N HIS A 278 -6.97 -11.38 -14.16
CA HIS A 278 -7.48 -12.23 -13.10
C HIS A 278 -7.20 -11.61 -11.73
N TYR A 279 -8.20 -11.59 -10.87
CA TYR A 279 -7.98 -11.20 -9.48
C TYR A 279 -7.31 -12.34 -8.71
N PHE A 280 -6.24 -11.99 -8.02
CA PHE A 280 -5.58 -12.91 -7.12
C PHE A 280 -6.10 -12.71 -5.70
N GLN A 281 -6.98 -13.62 -5.25
CA GLN A 281 -7.45 -13.69 -3.86
C GLN A 281 -6.27 -13.98 -2.90
N PRO A 282 -6.40 -13.67 -1.59
CA PRO A 282 -5.29 -13.78 -0.66
C PRO A 282 -4.66 -15.17 -0.69
N ALA A 283 -3.36 -15.16 -0.44
CA ALA A 283 -2.46 -16.29 -0.60
C ALA A 283 -2.72 -17.37 0.47
N ASP A 284 -3.73 -18.20 0.22
CA ASP A 284 -3.63 -19.59 0.62
C ASP A 284 -2.65 -20.33 -0.30
N GLU A 285 -2.19 -21.48 0.15
CA GLU A 285 -1.19 -22.27 -0.56
C GLU A 285 -1.61 -22.61 -2.00
N GLN A 286 -2.89 -22.94 -2.21
CA GLN A 286 -3.43 -23.31 -3.51
C GLN A 286 -3.38 -22.13 -4.47
N ASN A 287 -3.74 -20.94 -4.01
CA ASN A 287 -3.67 -19.72 -4.80
C ASN A 287 -2.20 -19.43 -5.19
N VAL A 288 -1.25 -19.54 -4.27
CA VAL A 288 0.17 -19.27 -4.60
C VAL A 288 0.72 -20.24 -5.64
N VAL A 289 0.38 -21.54 -5.53
CA VAL A 289 0.73 -22.55 -6.54
C VAL A 289 0.18 -22.16 -7.91
N VAL A 290 -1.10 -21.81 -7.97
CA VAL A 290 -1.77 -21.38 -9.20
C VAL A 290 -1.10 -20.13 -9.79
N PHE A 291 -0.79 -19.14 -8.97
CA PHE A 291 -0.12 -17.92 -9.40
C PHE A 291 1.26 -18.18 -10.00
N TRP A 292 2.08 -19.00 -9.35
CA TRP A 292 3.40 -19.37 -9.86
C TRP A 292 3.31 -20.17 -11.16
N ASN A 293 2.33 -21.07 -11.30
CA ASN A 293 2.09 -21.82 -12.53
C ASN A 293 1.75 -20.89 -13.69
N THR A 294 0.82 -19.95 -13.47
CA THR A 294 0.44 -18.95 -14.47
C THR A 294 1.61 -18.02 -14.83
N LEU A 295 2.40 -17.60 -13.84
CA LEU A 295 3.51 -16.65 -14.05
C LEU A 295 4.70 -17.29 -14.78
N THR A 296 5.04 -18.54 -14.46
CA THR A 296 6.23 -19.22 -15.02
C THR A 296 5.95 -19.95 -16.33
N GLY A 297 4.67 -20.20 -16.65
CA GLY A 297 4.27 -20.91 -17.87
C GLY A 297 4.65 -22.40 -17.87
N ASN A 298 5.07 -22.94 -16.73
CA ASN A 298 5.48 -24.34 -16.57
C ASN A 298 4.32 -25.19 -16.03
N SER A 299 4.09 -26.34 -16.64
CA SER A 299 3.19 -27.40 -16.16
C SER A 299 3.94 -28.37 -15.24
N TYR A 300 4.43 -27.88 -14.11
CA TYR A 300 4.78 -28.69 -12.94
C TYR A 300 4.64 -27.76 -11.74
N ARG A 301 3.96 -28.24 -10.69
CA ARG A 301 4.17 -27.89 -9.27
C ARG A 301 3.12 -28.57 -8.42
N ASN A 302 3.48 -29.72 -7.86
CA ASN A 302 2.78 -30.24 -6.69
C ASN A 302 2.94 -29.20 -5.55
N ALA A 303 1.90 -28.98 -4.77
CA ALA A 303 1.89 -28.05 -3.63
C ALA A 303 3.13 -28.21 -2.72
N ASN A 304 3.63 -29.44 -2.57
CA ASN A 304 4.82 -29.75 -1.79
C ASN A 304 6.14 -29.16 -2.32
N GLU A 305 6.29 -28.97 -3.64
CA GLU A 305 7.50 -28.38 -4.23
C GLU A 305 7.48 -26.86 -4.13
N VAL A 306 6.31 -26.26 -4.36
CA VAL A 306 6.08 -24.83 -4.13
C VAL A 306 6.33 -24.48 -2.67
N LYS A 307 5.86 -25.31 -1.73
CA LYS A 307 6.17 -25.17 -0.30
C LYS A 307 7.67 -25.14 -0.01
N LYS A 308 8.47 -26.02 -0.61
CA LYS A 308 9.94 -26.06 -0.42
C LYS A 308 10.63 -24.79 -0.94
N GLU A 309 10.14 -24.23 -2.05
CA GLU A 309 10.63 -22.94 -2.56
C GLU A 309 10.06 -21.74 -1.79
N LEU A 310 8.86 -21.85 -1.22
CA LEU A 310 8.23 -20.84 -0.37
C LEU A 310 8.68 -20.92 1.08
N PHE A 311 9.52 -21.88 1.47
CA PHE A 311 9.98 -22.07 2.85
C PHE A 311 10.82 -20.86 3.28
N LEU A 312 10.10 -19.82 3.68
CA LEU A 312 10.52 -18.79 4.58
C LEU A 312 10.61 -19.48 5.95
N PRO A 313 11.76 -19.48 6.63
CA PRO A 313 11.90 -20.10 7.94
C PRO A 313 10.94 -19.38 8.90
N ALA A 314 9.78 -19.97 9.12
CA ALA A 314 8.96 -19.69 10.27
C ALA A 314 8.91 -20.99 11.06
N LEU A 315 9.33 -20.89 12.34
CA LEU A 315 9.26 -21.90 13.39
C LEU A 315 10.44 -22.87 13.44
N GLU A 316 11.62 -22.37 13.83
CA GLU A 316 12.45 -23.07 14.82
C GLU A 316 13.46 -22.07 15.43
N ASP A 317 13.45 -22.02 16.75
CA ASP A 317 14.36 -21.32 17.68
C ASP A 317 14.37 -19.79 17.79
N SER A 318 13.66 -19.35 18.84
CA SER A 318 14.00 -18.19 19.66
C SER A 318 15.40 -18.34 20.28
N SER A 319 16.44 -17.91 19.59
CA SER A 319 17.69 -17.53 20.23
C SER A 319 18.26 -16.28 19.56
N TYR A 320 18.18 -15.17 20.30
CA TYR A 320 18.82 -13.90 19.95
C TYR A 320 20.34 -14.10 19.95
N ALA A 321 20.95 -14.21 18.78
CA ALA A 321 22.39 -14.09 18.61
C ALA A 321 22.72 -13.48 17.24
N GLN A 322 23.24 -12.25 17.27
CA GLN A 322 24.01 -11.57 16.21
C GLN A 322 23.48 -11.75 14.77
N LEU A 323 22.45 -10.98 14.41
CA LEU A 323 21.94 -10.91 13.04
C LEU A 323 22.93 -10.19 12.12
N SER A 324 23.61 -10.94 11.25
CA SER A 324 24.14 -10.40 9.99
C SER A 324 22.98 -9.91 9.13
N LEU A 325 23.13 -8.79 8.42
CA LEU A 325 22.17 -8.27 7.42
C LEU A 325 21.72 -9.38 6.44
N LYS A 326 20.60 -10.04 6.73
CA LYS A 326 20.04 -11.13 5.91
C LYS A 326 18.54 -10.88 5.74
N SER A 327 18.07 -10.97 4.49
CA SER A 327 16.67 -10.81 4.08
C SER A 327 15.74 -11.83 4.76
N CYS A 328 14.46 -11.46 4.90
CA CYS A 328 13.40 -12.39 5.32
C CYS A 328 13.18 -13.51 4.28
N PHE A 329 13.61 -13.32 3.03
CA PHE A 329 13.63 -14.34 1.97
C PHE A 329 14.87 -15.23 2.06
N GLN A 330 14.92 -16.12 3.05
CA GLN A 330 15.77 -17.29 2.91
C GLN A 330 15.11 -18.26 1.92
N LEU A 331 15.37 -18.06 0.62
CA LEU A 331 15.30 -19.17 -0.31
C LEU A 331 16.51 -20.07 0.00
N ASN A 332 16.27 -21.33 0.40
CA ASN A 332 17.30 -22.35 0.33
C ASN A 332 17.80 -22.42 -1.12
N ARG A 333 18.93 -21.77 -1.41
CA ARG A 333 19.63 -21.91 -2.68
C ARG A 333 20.55 -23.12 -2.62
#